data_AF-A0A955XKC6-F1
#
_entry.id   AF-A0A955XKC6-F1
#
_cell.length_a   1.000
_cell.length_b   1.000
_cell.length_c   1.000
_cell.angle_alpha   90.00
_cell.angle_beta   90.00
_cell.angle_gamma   90.00
#
_symmetry.space_group_name_H-M   'P 1'
#
loop_
_entity.id
_entity.type
_entity.pdbx_description
1 polymer ?
#
loop_
_entity_poly.entity_id
_entity_poly.type
_entity_poly.pdbx_seq_one_letter_code
_entity_poly.pdbx_strand_id
1 'polypeptide(L)'
;MQDGTITNAASPLDARQRARLTRIQRFLTGITDVRAGRKAAAAGYDDAEHQEGWALWQKAAGVDRTFAHFVALSAPAGALAEDEARRRFASLDAFENTWFPRVRTAIRRFVARDRVAQFEEAFFTGLSQQPEGPLVVGSVTKLLERLEGMRQSDVPGAADAYAALQKKGLTADALAQVKATLQQVRSLQAPPVPAIDPAEIERGARSQLEAYAMLNLWFNDWATTLRPLLSHNEQLRCGLMGRRPRRSGADPMDDVDEDELDGPDDVDTEESPA
;
A
#
# COMPACT_ATOMS: atom_id res chain seq x y z
N MET A 1 -12.39 17.07 9.16
CA MET A 1 -11.00 16.86 8.70
C MET A 1 -10.61 15.48 9.22
N GLN A 2 -10.57 14.49 8.33
CA GLN A 2 -10.11 13.15 8.69
C GLN A 2 -8.59 13.17 8.56
N ASP A 3 -7.92 12.97 9.68
CA ASP A 3 -6.46 12.88 9.74
C ASP A 3 -6.04 11.59 9.01
N GLY A 4 -5.38 11.78 7.87
CA GLY A 4 -4.88 10.70 7.03
C GLY A 4 -3.63 10.11 7.66
N THR A 5 -3.79 9.35 8.74
CA THR A 5 -2.73 8.45 9.19
C THR A 5 -2.62 7.34 8.14
N ILE A 6 -1.69 7.50 7.21
CA ILE A 6 -1.24 6.42 6.35
C ILE A 6 -0.58 5.40 7.28
N THR A 7 -1.38 4.49 7.84
CA THR A 7 -0.91 3.29 8.52
C THR A 7 -0.14 2.49 7.48
N ASN A 8 1.18 2.62 7.51
CA ASN A 8 2.09 1.93 6.63
C ASN A 8 2.04 0.44 6.99
N ALA A 9 1.14 -0.31 6.36
CA ALA A 9 0.80 -1.71 6.66
C ALA A 9 1.99 -2.70 6.57
N ALA A 10 3.16 -2.22 6.16
CA ALA A 10 4.37 -3.02 5.98
C ALA A 10 5.19 -3.26 7.27
N SER A 11 5.11 -2.39 8.28
CA SER A 11 5.91 -2.51 9.52
C SER A 11 5.02 -2.51 10.77
N PRO A 12 5.20 -3.46 11.71
CA PRO A 12 4.46 -3.48 12.97
C PRO A 12 4.86 -2.34 13.92
N LEU A 13 5.97 -1.64 13.63
CA LEU A 13 6.46 -0.54 14.44
C LEU A 13 5.81 0.78 14.02
N ASP A 14 5.36 1.59 14.98
CA ASP A 14 4.82 2.93 14.75
C ASP A 14 5.90 3.98 14.42
N ALA A 15 5.50 5.23 14.19
CA ALA A 15 6.42 6.31 13.84
C ALA A 15 7.42 6.66 14.96
N ARG A 16 6.96 6.63 16.22
CA ARG A 16 7.80 6.92 17.40
C ARG A 16 8.84 5.81 17.59
N GLN A 17 8.41 4.56 17.43
CA GLN A 17 9.26 3.38 17.53
C GLN A 17 10.34 3.35 16.43
N ARG A 18 9.98 3.72 15.19
CA ARG A 18 10.96 3.88 14.10
C ARG A 18 11.97 5.00 14.36
N ALA A 19 11.52 6.16 14.86
CA ALA A 19 12.43 7.24 15.25
C ALA A 19 13.39 6.81 16.37
N ARG A 20 12.89 5.99 17.32
CA ARG A 20 13.72 5.38 18.37
C ARG A 20 14.76 4.42 17.78
N LEU A 21 14.41 3.57 16.82
CA LEU A 21 15.38 2.70 16.13
C LEU A 21 16.51 3.48 15.45
N THR A 22 16.19 4.61 14.80
CA THR A 22 17.22 5.49 14.22
C THR A 22 18.14 6.08 15.28
N ARG A 23 17.61 6.41 16.46
CA ARG A 23 18.40 6.92 17.59
C ARG A 23 19.34 5.85 18.15
N ILE A 24 18.85 4.61 18.32
CA ILE A 24 19.66 3.48 18.80
C ILE A 24 20.74 3.11 17.77
N GLN A 25 20.43 3.17 16.46
CA GLN A 25 21.45 3.01 15.42
C GLN A 25 22.57 4.03 15.55
N ARG A 26 22.24 5.31 15.81
CA ARG A 26 23.25 6.35 16.04
C ARG A 26 24.11 6.06 17.26
N PHE A 27 23.54 5.47 18.31
CA PHE A 27 24.29 5.01 19.47
C PHE A 27 25.28 3.90 19.11
N LEU A 28 24.81 2.83 18.46
CA LEU A 28 25.66 1.73 18.01
C LEU A 28 26.79 2.23 17.11
N THR A 29 26.54 3.18 16.21
CA THR A 29 27.62 3.75 15.38
C THR A 29 28.48 4.79 16.11
N GLY A 30 27.92 5.50 17.09
CA GLY A 30 28.59 6.61 17.76
C GLY A 30 29.53 6.15 18.87
N ILE A 31 29.21 5.02 19.50
CA ILE A 31 29.99 4.47 20.60
C ILE A 31 31.34 3.89 20.14
N THR A 32 31.47 3.55 18.85
CA THR A 32 32.74 3.10 18.27
C THR A 32 33.77 4.23 18.09
N ASP A 33 33.40 5.48 18.35
CA ASP A 33 34.37 6.57 18.42
C ASP A 33 35.36 6.34 19.57
N VAL A 34 36.66 6.50 19.31
CA VAL A 34 37.75 6.16 20.25
C VAL A 34 37.57 6.76 21.64
N ARG A 35 37.03 7.98 21.77
CA ARG A 35 36.86 8.63 23.08
C ARG A 35 35.64 8.09 23.83
N ALA A 36 34.53 7.90 23.13
CA ALA A 36 33.31 7.35 23.72
C ALA A 36 33.49 5.86 24.05
N GLY A 37 34.05 5.08 23.12
CA GLY A 37 34.30 3.65 23.27
C GLY A 37 35.24 3.32 24.42
N ARG A 38 36.28 4.13 24.67
CA ARG A 38 37.15 3.93 25.86
C ARG A 38 36.39 4.09 27.18
N LYS A 39 35.51 5.09 27.27
CA LYS A 39 34.69 5.32 28.46
C LYS A 39 33.64 4.23 28.64
N ALA A 40 33.05 3.76 27.54
CA ALA A 40 32.10 2.66 27.55
C ALA A 40 32.76 1.34 27.96
N ALA A 41 33.93 1.02 27.40
CA ALA A 41 34.71 -0.16 27.79
C ALA A 41 35.09 -0.14 29.27
N ALA A 42 35.46 1.04 29.81
CA ALA A 42 35.71 1.20 31.24
C ALA A 42 34.46 0.96 32.12
N ALA A 43 33.27 1.11 31.55
CA ALA A 43 31.98 0.84 32.19
C ALA A 43 31.42 -0.56 31.91
N GLY A 44 32.20 -1.44 31.25
CA GLY A 44 31.81 -2.81 30.95
C GLY A 44 31.18 -3.04 29.58
N TYR A 45 31.10 -2.02 28.71
CA TYR A 45 30.62 -2.19 27.34
C TYR A 45 31.70 -2.87 26.48
N ASP A 46 31.52 -4.16 26.20
CA ASP A 46 32.47 -4.96 25.45
C ASP A 46 31.96 -5.33 24.03
N ASP A 47 32.76 -6.12 23.31
CA ASP A 47 32.40 -6.56 21.96
C ASP A 47 31.15 -7.46 21.94
N ALA A 48 30.88 -8.20 23.02
CA ALA A 48 29.71 -9.07 23.14
C ALA A 48 28.44 -8.22 23.25
N GLU A 49 28.45 -7.22 24.12
CA GLU A 49 27.37 -6.23 24.27
C GLU A 49 27.14 -5.46 22.97
N HIS A 50 28.22 -5.08 22.28
CA HIS A 50 28.11 -4.41 20.99
C HIS A 50 27.45 -5.29 19.92
N GLN A 51 27.83 -6.56 19.87
CA GLN A 51 27.24 -7.54 18.95
C GLN A 51 25.77 -7.84 19.30
N GLU A 52 25.43 -7.94 20.58
CA GLU A 52 24.06 -8.12 21.04
C GLU A 52 23.17 -6.93 20.61
N GLY A 53 23.63 -5.70 20.83
CA GLY A 53 22.93 -4.50 20.39
C GLY A 53 22.69 -4.47 18.86
N TRP A 54 23.68 -4.85 18.06
CA TRP A 54 23.52 -4.97 16.60
C TRP A 54 22.60 -6.11 16.17
N ALA A 55 22.63 -7.25 16.84
CA ALA A 55 21.76 -8.38 16.55
C ALA A 55 20.28 -8.04 16.84
N LEU A 56 20.02 -7.43 18.01
CA LEU A 56 18.71 -6.94 18.39
C LEU A 56 18.21 -5.85 17.44
N TRP A 57 19.07 -4.91 17.04
CA TRP A 57 18.72 -3.86 16.09
C TRP A 57 18.36 -4.41 14.71
N GLN A 58 19.13 -5.37 14.17
CA GLN A 58 18.84 -5.98 12.87
C GLN A 58 17.50 -6.73 12.86
N LYS A 59 17.21 -7.48 13.94
CA LYS A 59 15.91 -8.16 14.10
C LYS A 59 14.76 -7.16 14.21
N ALA A 60 14.90 -6.11 15.02
CA ALA A 60 13.90 -5.06 15.17
C ALA A 60 13.70 -4.22 13.88
N ALA A 61 14.76 -4.07 13.08
CA ALA A 61 14.71 -3.44 11.75
C ALA A 61 14.05 -4.35 10.69
N GLY A 62 13.80 -5.63 11.02
CA GLY A 62 13.08 -6.57 10.17
C GLY A 62 13.96 -7.38 9.23
N VAL A 63 15.24 -7.64 9.57
CA VAL A 63 16.14 -8.46 8.72
C VAL A 63 15.59 -9.88 8.47
N ASP A 64 14.83 -10.42 9.42
CA ASP A 64 14.18 -11.73 9.32
C ASP A 64 12.92 -11.70 8.42
N ARG A 65 12.51 -10.52 7.96
CA ARG A 65 11.38 -10.34 7.04
C ARG A 65 11.93 -10.16 5.64
N THR A 66 11.74 -11.18 4.81
CA THR A 66 12.17 -11.13 3.40
C THR A 66 11.41 -10.05 2.62
N PHE A 67 11.97 -9.59 1.51
CA PHE A 67 11.27 -8.70 0.57
C PHE A 67 9.87 -9.23 0.19
N ALA A 68 9.71 -10.55 0.08
CA ALA A 68 8.43 -11.19 -0.19
C ALA A 68 7.39 -10.98 0.94
N HIS A 69 7.80 -10.88 2.22
CA HIS A 69 6.90 -10.52 3.32
C HIS A 69 6.35 -9.09 3.16
N PHE A 70 7.19 -8.15 2.72
CA PHE A 70 6.78 -6.76 2.51
C PHE A 70 5.88 -6.61 1.29
N VAL A 71 6.15 -7.36 0.22
CA VAL A 71 5.27 -7.43 -0.95
C VAL A 71 3.90 -8.03 -0.59
N ALA A 72 3.85 -9.08 0.23
CA ALA A 72 2.59 -9.68 0.67
C ALA A 72 1.72 -8.75 1.53
N LEU A 73 2.32 -7.88 2.35
CA LEU A 73 1.62 -6.92 3.21
C LEU A 73 1.30 -5.58 2.54
N SER A 74 2.08 -5.21 1.52
CA SER A 74 1.91 -3.97 0.77
C SER A 74 1.10 -4.16 -0.50
N ALA A 75 0.82 -5.40 -0.89
CA ALA A 75 -0.09 -5.69 -1.98
C ALA A 75 -1.53 -5.37 -1.52
N PRO A 76 -2.19 -4.31 -2.02
CA PRO A 76 -3.63 -4.38 -2.12
C PRO A 76 -3.93 -5.62 -2.97
N ALA A 77 -4.95 -6.39 -2.61
CA ALA A 77 -5.37 -7.53 -3.41
C ALA A 77 -5.50 -7.11 -4.90
N GLY A 78 -4.54 -7.48 -5.76
CA GLY A 78 -4.64 -7.29 -7.22
C GLY A 78 -3.59 -6.43 -7.96
N ALA A 79 -2.55 -5.86 -7.35
CA ALA A 79 -1.74 -4.83 -8.03
C ALA A 79 -0.83 -5.26 -9.22
N LEU A 80 -0.59 -6.56 -9.46
CA LEU A 80 0.18 -7.01 -10.64
C LEU A 80 -0.71 -7.47 -11.82
N ALA A 81 -2.03 -7.46 -11.66
CA ALA A 81 -3.01 -7.67 -12.73
C ALA A 81 -3.54 -6.34 -13.34
N GLU A 82 -3.14 -5.20 -12.78
CA GLU A 82 -3.77 -3.91 -13.08
C GLU A 82 -3.49 -3.41 -14.50
N ASP A 83 -2.26 -3.54 -15.01
CA ASP A 83 -1.92 -3.09 -16.37
C ASP A 83 -2.59 -3.94 -17.46
N GLU A 84 -2.65 -5.26 -17.25
CA GLU A 84 -3.31 -6.15 -18.19
C GLU A 84 -4.84 -6.01 -18.11
N ALA A 85 -5.40 -5.89 -16.91
CA ALA A 85 -6.82 -5.58 -16.72
C ALA A 85 -7.18 -4.23 -17.35
N ARG A 86 -6.36 -3.19 -17.14
CA ARG A 86 -6.55 -1.86 -17.74
C ARG A 86 -6.49 -1.91 -19.26
N ARG A 87 -5.51 -2.62 -19.84
CA ARG A 87 -5.46 -2.86 -21.31
C ARG A 87 -6.70 -3.58 -21.83
N ARG A 88 -7.22 -4.56 -21.09
CA ARG A 88 -8.44 -5.29 -21.47
C ARG A 88 -9.69 -4.41 -21.36
N PHE A 89 -9.82 -3.60 -20.30
CA PHE A 89 -10.92 -2.62 -20.18
C PHE A 89 -10.85 -1.55 -21.28
N ALA A 90 -9.67 -1.00 -21.56
CA ALA A 90 -9.46 -0.07 -22.67
C ALA A 90 -9.80 -0.69 -24.03
N SER A 91 -9.50 -1.98 -24.24
CA SER A 91 -9.89 -2.70 -25.46
C SER A 91 -11.40 -2.84 -25.61
N LEU A 92 -12.14 -3.05 -24.52
CA LEU A 92 -13.61 -3.11 -24.53
C LEU A 92 -14.23 -1.73 -24.77
N ASP A 93 -13.66 -0.69 -24.15
CA ASP A 93 -14.08 0.70 -24.35
C ASP A 93 -13.88 1.15 -25.81
N ALA A 94 -12.71 0.88 -26.40
CA ALA A 94 -12.44 1.18 -27.80
C ALA A 94 -13.41 0.48 -28.77
N PHE A 95 -13.80 -0.76 -28.45
CA PHE A 95 -14.80 -1.49 -29.22
C PHE A 95 -16.17 -0.81 -29.14
N GLU A 96 -16.64 -0.51 -27.93
CA GLU A 96 -17.92 0.19 -27.70
C GLU A 96 -17.96 1.53 -28.44
N ASN A 97 -16.92 2.35 -28.28
CA ASN A 97 -16.79 3.66 -28.89
C ASN A 97 -16.77 3.61 -30.43
N THR A 98 -16.24 2.52 -31.00
CA THR A 98 -16.27 2.30 -32.44
C THR A 98 -17.66 1.91 -32.93
N TRP A 99 -18.33 0.99 -32.22
CA TRP A 99 -19.50 0.30 -32.78
C TRP A 99 -20.83 0.95 -32.42
N PHE A 100 -20.98 1.61 -31.27
CA PHE A 100 -22.24 2.28 -30.91
C PHE A 100 -22.72 3.27 -31.98
N PRO A 101 -21.89 4.26 -32.42
CA PRO A 101 -22.30 5.20 -33.45
C PRO A 101 -22.58 4.52 -34.80
N ARG A 102 -21.81 3.48 -35.14
CA ARG A 102 -21.96 2.73 -36.40
C ARG A 102 -23.25 1.93 -36.44
N VAL A 103 -23.61 1.29 -35.33
CA VAL A 103 -24.86 0.54 -35.16
C VAL A 103 -26.05 1.47 -35.30
N ARG A 104 -26.02 2.61 -34.60
CA ARG A 104 -27.07 3.63 -34.73
C ARG A 104 -27.26 4.10 -36.18
N THR A 105 -26.15 4.35 -36.87
CA THR A 105 -26.18 4.76 -38.28
C THR A 105 -26.69 3.65 -39.20
N ALA A 106 -26.34 2.38 -38.93
CA ALA A 106 -26.81 1.23 -39.70
C ALA A 106 -28.33 1.05 -39.54
N ILE A 107 -28.84 1.09 -38.30
CA ILE A 107 -30.28 1.05 -38.01
C ILE A 107 -31.00 2.14 -38.80
N ARG A 108 -30.55 3.39 -38.67
CA ARG A 108 -31.18 4.55 -39.34
C ARG A 108 -31.22 4.47 -40.87
N ARG A 109 -30.27 3.74 -41.45
CA ARG A 109 -30.11 3.63 -42.91
C ARG A 109 -30.88 2.45 -43.49
N PHE A 110 -30.89 1.31 -42.81
CA PHE A 110 -31.35 0.05 -43.39
C PHE A 110 -32.69 -0.43 -42.84
N VAL A 111 -33.02 -0.13 -41.58
CA VAL A 111 -34.33 -0.50 -41.02
C VAL A 111 -35.44 0.31 -41.70
N ALA A 112 -36.58 -0.32 -41.94
CA ALA A 112 -37.74 0.31 -42.56
C ALA A 112 -38.13 1.63 -41.87
N ARG A 113 -38.48 2.64 -42.67
CA ARG A 113 -38.67 4.04 -42.22
C ARG A 113 -39.77 4.20 -41.17
N ASP A 114 -40.81 3.39 -41.24
CA ASP A 114 -41.92 3.36 -40.28
C ASP A 114 -41.55 2.64 -38.97
N ARG A 115 -40.46 1.85 -38.94
CA ARG A 115 -40.01 1.06 -37.78
C ARG A 115 -38.74 1.57 -37.14
N VAL A 116 -37.98 2.42 -37.84
CA VAL A 116 -36.64 2.85 -37.44
C VAL A 116 -36.58 3.47 -36.04
N ALA A 117 -37.54 4.32 -35.67
CA ALA A 117 -37.57 4.99 -34.38
C ALA A 117 -37.79 3.98 -33.23
N GLN A 118 -38.81 3.12 -33.37
CA GLN A 118 -39.12 2.06 -32.42
C GLN A 118 -37.97 1.06 -32.29
N PHE A 119 -37.33 0.69 -33.41
CA PHE A 119 -36.24 -0.26 -33.42
C PHE A 119 -34.96 0.32 -32.78
N GLU A 120 -34.63 1.59 -33.09
CA GLU A 120 -33.48 2.28 -32.48
C GLU A 120 -33.67 2.42 -30.97
N GLU A 121 -34.87 2.82 -30.52
CA GLU A 121 -35.21 2.93 -29.10
C GLU A 121 -35.11 1.56 -28.41
N ALA A 122 -35.72 0.52 -28.97
CA ALA A 122 -35.66 -0.83 -28.41
C ALA A 122 -34.23 -1.38 -28.35
N PHE A 123 -33.39 -1.08 -29.36
CA PHE A 123 -32.00 -1.51 -29.40
C PHE A 123 -31.17 -0.83 -28.29
N PHE A 124 -31.35 0.48 -28.10
CA PHE A 124 -30.54 1.28 -27.16
C PHE A 124 -31.18 1.47 -25.78
N THR A 125 -32.32 0.83 -25.49
CA THR A 125 -32.97 0.91 -24.18
C THR A 125 -32.04 0.39 -23.08
N GLY A 126 -31.70 1.25 -22.12
CA GLY A 126 -30.78 0.91 -21.03
C GLY A 126 -29.36 0.55 -21.49
N LEU A 127 -28.98 1.05 -22.67
CA LEU A 127 -27.68 0.84 -23.32
C LEU A 127 -27.11 2.18 -23.80
N SER A 128 -26.09 2.66 -23.08
CA SER A 128 -25.32 3.86 -23.43
C SER A 128 -23.83 3.59 -23.26
N GLN A 129 -23.02 4.36 -23.99
CA GLN A 129 -21.57 4.38 -23.81
C GLN A 129 -21.22 4.60 -22.35
N GLN A 130 -20.31 3.80 -21.82
CA GLN A 130 -19.79 3.90 -20.46
C GLN A 130 -18.40 4.54 -20.47
N PRO A 131 -18.00 5.24 -19.40
CA PRO A 131 -16.60 5.61 -19.22
C PRO A 131 -15.73 4.34 -19.07
N GLU A 132 -14.44 4.45 -19.42
CA GLU A 132 -13.47 3.37 -19.26
C GLU A 132 -13.50 2.84 -17.82
N GLY A 133 -13.75 1.54 -17.66
CA GLY A 133 -13.86 0.91 -16.35
C GLY A 133 -14.81 -0.29 -16.33
N PRO A 134 -15.13 -0.84 -15.14
CA PRO A 134 -15.88 -2.09 -15.02
C PRO A 134 -17.26 -2.09 -15.68
N LEU A 135 -17.90 -0.92 -15.80
CA LEU A 135 -19.22 -0.77 -16.41
C LEU A 135 -19.23 -1.11 -17.92
N VAL A 136 -18.07 -0.97 -18.59
CA VAL A 136 -17.90 -1.31 -20.02
C VAL A 136 -18.19 -2.79 -20.30
N VAL A 137 -18.00 -3.66 -19.31
CA VAL A 137 -18.28 -5.10 -19.45
C VAL A 137 -19.78 -5.31 -19.66
N GLY A 138 -20.61 -4.58 -18.90
CA GLY A 138 -22.06 -4.68 -18.97
C GLY A 138 -22.61 -4.13 -20.28
N SER A 139 -22.13 -2.96 -20.72
CA SER A 139 -22.56 -2.34 -21.99
C SER A 139 -22.15 -3.17 -23.20
N VAL A 140 -20.89 -3.64 -23.28
CA VAL A 140 -20.43 -4.48 -24.40
C VAL A 140 -21.16 -5.83 -24.42
N THR A 141 -21.42 -6.44 -23.26
CA THR A 141 -22.23 -7.68 -23.19
C THR A 141 -23.62 -7.46 -23.80
N LYS A 142 -24.33 -6.42 -23.37
CA LYS A 142 -25.65 -6.07 -23.91
C LYS A 142 -25.57 -5.75 -25.40
N LEU A 143 -24.56 -5.01 -25.87
CA LEU A 143 -24.38 -4.71 -27.28
C LEU A 143 -24.27 -6.00 -28.12
N LEU A 144 -23.47 -6.97 -27.67
CA LEU A 144 -23.32 -8.26 -28.37
C LEU A 144 -24.64 -9.04 -28.43
N GLU A 145 -25.41 -9.08 -27.34
CA GLU A 145 -26.73 -9.71 -27.29
C GLU A 145 -27.71 -9.03 -28.27
N ARG A 146 -27.70 -7.69 -28.32
CA ARG A 146 -28.58 -6.92 -29.23
C ARG A 146 -28.15 -7.04 -30.69
N LEU A 147 -26.86 -7.15 -30.98
CA LEU A 147 -26.35 -7.45 -32.32
C LEU A 147 -26.83 -8.82 -32.80
N GLU A 148 -26.82 -9.82 -31.92
CA GLU A 148 -27.38 -11.14 -32.23
C GLU A 148 -28.90 -11.08 -32.42
N GLY A 149 -29.62 -10.33 -31.58
CA GLY A 149 -31.05 -10.08 -31.76
C GLY A 149 -31.37 -9.35 -33.07
N MET A 150 -30.55 -8.39 -33.49
CA MET A 150 -30.68 -7.72 -34.80
C MET A 150 -30.49 -8.70 -35.95
N ARG A 151 -29.53 -9.63 -35.84
CA ARG A 151 -29.26 -10.67 -36.84
C ARG A 151 -30.44 -11.63 -37.02
N GLN A 152 -31.15 -11.93 -35.93
CA GLN A 152 -32.29 -12.87 -35.91
C GLN A 152 -33.66 -12.18 -36.05
N SER A 153 -33.69 -10.86 -36.15
CA SER A 153 -34.92 -10.08 -36.12
C SER A 153 -35.68 -10.14 -37.44
N ASP A 154 -36.99 -10.37 -37.37
CA ASP A 154 -37.91 -10.32 -38.50
C ASP A 154 -38.31 -8.89 -38.92
N VAL A 155 -37.88 -7.87 -38.18
CA VAL A 155 -38.12 -6.45 -38.55
C VAL A 155 -37.45 -6.17 -39.91
N PRO A 156 -38.21 -5.66 -40.90
CA PRO A 156 -37.66 -5.39 -42.24
C PRO A 156 -36.43 -4.47 -42.20
N GLY A 157 -35.34 -4.92 -42.82
CA GLY A 157 -34.08 -4.20 -42.90
C GLY A 157 -33.13 -4.37 -41.71
N ALA A 158 -33.53 -5.08 -40.64
CA ALA A 158 -32.64 -5.39 -39.52
C ALA A 158 -31.47 -6.29 -39.92
N ALA A 159 -31.73 -7.34 -40.71
CA ALA A 159 -30.69 -8.22 -41.26
C ALA A 159 -29.72 -7.45 -42.20
N ASP A 160 -30.23 -6.52 -43.00
CA ASP A 160 -29.42 -5.67 -43.88
C ASP A 160 -28.54 -4.71 -43.07
N ALA A 161 -29.06 -4.15 -41.97
CA ALA A 161 -28.28 -3.34 -41.04
C ALA A 161 -27.11 -4.14 -40.45
N TYR A 162 -27.36 -5.38 -40.03
CA TYR A 162 -26.33 -6.28 -39.53
C TYR A 162 -25.30 -6.62 -40.61
N ALA A 163 -25.74 -6.99 -41.81
CA ALA A 163 -24.85 -7.28 -42.95
C ALA A 163 -23.97 -6.07 -43.32
N ALA A 164 -24.51 -4.85 -43.22
CA ALA A 164 -23.75 -3.62 -43.43
C ALA A 164 -22.69 -3.38 -42.35
N LEU A 165 -22.92 -3.80 -41.10
CA LEU A 165 -21.91 -3.75 -40.03
C LEU A 165 -20.80 -4.77 -40.28
N GLN A 166 -21.14 -5.98 -40.75
CA GLN A 166 -20.15 -7.00 -41.12
C GLN A 166 -19.21 -6.50 -42.22
N LYS A 167 -19.76 -5.86 -43.28
CA LYS A 167 -18.96 -5.22 -44.34
C LYS A 167 -18.02 -4.12 -43.85
N LYS A 168 -18.30 -3.54 -42.67
CA LYS A 168 -17.49 -2.50 -42.01
C LYS A 168 -16.49 -3.05 -40.98
N GLY A 169 -16.35 -4.38 -40.89
CA GLY A 169 -15.37 -5.04 -40.03
C GLY A 169 -15.94 -5.70 -38.78
N LEU A 170 -17.27 -5.76 -38.59
CA LEU A 170 -17.88 -6.54 -37.51
C LEU A 170 -17.93 -8.04 -37.90
N THR A 171 -16.76 -8.62 -38.14
CA THR A 171 -16.63 -10.02 -38.58
C THR A 171 -16.88 -11.01 -37.44
N ALA A 172 -17.05 -12.29 -37.78
CA ALA A 172 -17.14 -13.35 -36.77
C ALA A 172 -15.89 -13.38 -35.86
N ASP A 173 -14.71 -13.17 -36.44
CA ASP A 173 -13.45 -13.11 -35.69
C ASP A 173 -13.40 -11.92 -34.73
N ALA A 174 -13.82 -10.73 -35.18
CA ALA A 174 -13.90 -9.55 -34.32
C ALA A 174 -14.85 -9.78 -33.13
N LEU A 175 -16.00 -10.40 -33.37
CA LEU A 175 -16.95 -10.76 -32.32
C LEU A 175 -16.38 -11.84 -31.38
N ALA A 176 -15.67 -12.83 -31.90
CA ALA A 176 -15.02 -13.87 -31.12
C ALA A 176 -13.92 -13.29 -30.22
N GLN A 177 -13.11 -12.36 -30.75
CA GLN A 177 -12.06 -11.67 -30.00
C GLN A 177 -12.64 -10.88 -28.82
N VAL A 178 -13.71 -10.10 -29.03
CA VAL A 178 -14.35 -9.34 -27.96
C VAL A 178 -14.99 -10.26 -26.91
N LYS A 179 -15.60 -11.37 -27.33
CA LYS A 179 -16.12 -12.40 -26.40
C LYS A 179 -15.01 -13.02 -25.56
N ALA A 180 -13.85 -13.30 -26.17
CA ALA A 180 -12.68 -13.80 -25.45
C ALA A 180 -12.17 -12.76 -24.44
N THR A 181 -12.08 -11.48 -24.81
CA THR A 181 -11.72 -10.40 -23.88
C THR A 181 -12.70 -10.28 -22.72
N LEU A 182 -14.02 -10.40 -22.98
CA LEU A 182 -15.04 -10.40 -21.91
C LEU A 182 -14.86 -11.59 -20.96
N GLN A 183 -14.60 -12.80 -21.49
CA GLN A 183 -14.33 -13.97 -20.65
C GLN A 183 -13.08 -13.76 -19.81
N GLN A 184 -12.00 -13.26 -20.42
CA GLN A 184 -10.74 -12.97 -19.75
C GLN A 184 -10.91 -11.95 -18.63
N VAL A 185 -11.69 -10.87 -18.84
CA VAL A 185 -11.99 -9.87 -17.81
C VAL A 185 -12.85 -10.45 -16.68
N ARG A 186 -13.85 -11.28 -17.01
CA ARG A 186 -14.69 -11.97 -16.01
C ARG A 186 -13.91 -13.04 -15.24
N SER A 187 -12.87 -13.62 -15.85
CA SER A 187 -12.02 -14.66 -15.29
C SER A 187 -10.70 -14.13 -14.74
N LEU A 188 -10.54 -12.80 -14.58
CA LEU A 188 -9.41 -12.21 -13.85
C LEU A 188 -9.50 -12.65 -12.38
N GLN A 189 -9.05 -13.87 -12.09
CA GLN A 189 -8.59 -14.26 -10.78
C GLN A 189 -7.17 -13.72 -10.62
N ALA A 190 -6.88 -13.07 -9.50
CA ALA A 190 -5.53 -12.65 -9.18
C ALA A 190 -4.60 -13.87 -9.25
N PRO A 191 -3.42 -13.79 -9.90
CA PRO A 191 -2.43 -14.85 -9.79
C PRO A 191 -2.10 -15.06 -8.30
N PRO A 192 -1.85 -16.30 -7.86
CA PRO A 192 -1.49 -16.54 -6.48
C PRO A 192 -0.18 -15.81 -6.19
N VAL A 193 -0.24 -14.85 -5.25
CA VAL A 193 0.96 -14.37 -4.53
C VAL A 193 1.65 -15.63 -4.00
N PRO A 194 3.00 -15.78 -4.05
CA PRO A 194 3.64 -16.87 -3.35
C PRO A 194 3.11 -16.88 -1.92
N ALA A 195 2.38 -17.95 -1.58
CA ALA A 195 1.66 -18.04 -0.32
C ALA A 195 2.69 -18.20 0.79
N ILE A 196 3.20 -17.08 1.30
CA ILE A 196 3.82 -17.07 2.61
C ILE A 196 2.69 -17.36 3.58
N ASP A 197 2.87 -18.40 4.40
CA ASP A 197 1.92 -18.78 5.43
C ASP A 197 1.57 -17.53 6.27
N PRO A 198 0.30 -17.15 6.41
CA PRO A 198 -0.10 -16.02 7.26
C PRO A 198 0.47 -16.14 8.69
N ALA A 199 0.65 -17.36 9.19
CA ALA A 199 1.27 -17.58 10.49
C ALA A 199 2.79 -17.28 10.47
N GLU A 200 3.48 -17.42 9.34
CA GLU A 200 4.88 -16.98 9.18
C GLU A 200 4.99 -15.45 9.20
N ILE A 201 4.06 -14.76 8.53
CA ILE A 201 3.98 -13.29 8.55
C ILE A 201 3.75 -12.79 9.99
N GLU A 202 2.83 -13.42 10.71
CA GLU A 202 2.52 -13.05 12.10
C GLU A 202 3.70 -13.36 13.04
N ARG A 203 4.36 -14.52 12.87
CA ARG A 203 5.59 -14.86 13.62
C ARG A 203 6.70 -13.84 13.38
N GLY A 204 6.90 -13.40 12.14
CA GLY A 204 7.88 -12.38 11.78
C GLY A 204 7.57 -11.02 12.41
N ALA A 205 6.30 -10.60 12.40
CA ALA A 205 5.86 -9.36 13.05
C ALA A 205 6.04 -9.40 14.58
N ARG A 206 5.72 -10.55 15.20
CA ARG A 206 5.89 -10.77 16.64
C ARG A 206 7.36 -10.76 17.06
N SER A 207 8.21 -11.50 16.33
CA SER A 207 9.66 -11.50 16.53
C SER A 207 10.26 -10.10 16.42
N GLN A 208 9.79 -9.30 15.46
CA GLN A 208 10.22 -7.90 15.29
C GLN A 208 9.85 -7.03 16.50
N LEU A 209 8.63 -7.18 17.04
CA LEU A 209 8.17 -6.45 18.23
C LEU A 209 8.92 -6.88 19.50
N GLU A 210 9.14 -8.18 19.69
CA GLU A 210 9.90 -8.73 20.80
C GLU A 210 11.37 -8.24 20.78
N ALA A 211 12.01 -8.28 19.60
CA ALA A 211 13.34 -7.74 19.42
C ALA A 211 13.41 -6.23 19.70
N TYR A 212 12.40 -5.47 19.28
CA TYR A 212 12.30 -4.04 19.57
C TYR A 212 12.17 -3.76 21.08
N ALA A 213 11.35 -4.53 21.79
CA ALA A 213 11.19 -4.41 23.24
C ALA A 213 12.52 -4.70 23.97
N MET A 214 13.20 -5.79 23.60
CA MET A 214 14.50 -6.15 24.18
C MET A 214 15.59 -5.11 23.86
N LEU A 215 15.63 -4.62 22.63
CA LEU A 215 16.55 -3.56 22.22
C LEU A 215 16.36 -2.27 23.04
N ASN A 216 15.11 -1.93 23.38
CA ASN A 216 14.86 -0.76 24.22
C ASN A 216 15.35 -0.94 25.65
N LEU A 217 15.17 -2.12 26.24
CA LEU A 217 15.70 -2.42 27.57
C LEU A 217 17.23 -2.34 27.57
N TRP A 218 17.86 -3.02 26.61
CA TRP A 218 19.30 -2.99 26.39
C TRP A 218 19.84 -1.56 26.20
N PHE A 219 19.18 -0.75 25.36
CA PHE A 219 19.59 0.63 25.14
C PHE A 219 19.39 1.50 26.38
N ASN A 220 18.30 1.30 27.14
CA ASN A 220 18.04 2.09 28.34
C ASN A 220 19.04 1.79 29.45
N ASP A 221 19.44 0.54 29.61
CA ASP A 221 20.51 0.15 30.53
C ASP A 221 21.82 0.89 30.18
N TRP A 222 22.29 0.74 28.95
CA TRP A 222 23.51 1.40 28.50
C TRP A 222 23.41 2.94 28.46
N ALA A 223 22.24 3.49 28.16
CA ALA A 223 22.03 4.93 28.23
C ALA A 223 22.12 5.45 29.68
N THR A 224 21.57 4.71 30.64
CA THR A 224 21.63 5.04 32.07
C THR A 224 23.07 5.00 32.57
N THR A 225 23.80 3.95 32.19
CA THR A 225 25.21 3.76 32.58
C THR A 225 26.14 4.79 31.95
N LEU A 226 25.95 5.14 30.67
CA LEU A 226 26.93 5.95 29.91
C LEU A 226 26.66 7.46 29.92
N ARG A 227 25.41 7.90 30.13
CA ARG A 227 25.09 9.34 30.22
C ARG A 227 25.97 10.11 31.21
N PRO A 228 26.19 9.66 32.47
CA PRO A 228 27.02 10.41 33.41
C PRO A 228 28.51 10.45 33.01
N LEU A 229 28.97 9.52 32.17
CA LEU A 229 30.37 9.39 31.76
C LEU A 229 30.71 10.20 30.50
N LEU A 230 29.69 10.50 29.69
CA LEU A 230 29.83 11.20 28.42
C LEU A 230 29.48 12.69 28.59
N SER A 231 30.28 13.56 27.98
CA SER A 231 29.95 14.98 27.90
C SER A 231 28.69 15.21 27.06
N HIS A 232 28.03 16.34 27.25
CA HIS A 232 26.82 16.71 26.50
C HIS A 232 26.98 16.55 24.97
N ASN A 233 28.13 16.96 24.40
CA ASN A 233 28.39 16.82 22.98
C ASN A 233 28.58 15.36 22.55
N GLU A 234 29.21 14.53 23.39
CA GLU A 234 29.35 13.09 23.16
C GLU A 234 27.99 12.39 23.24
N GLN A 235 27.13 12.77 24.19
CA GLN A 235 25.76 12.25 24.32
C GLN A 235 24.89 12.57 23.10
N LEU A 236 24.96 13.81 22.59
CA LEU A 236 24.24 14.19 21.36
C LEU A 236 24.76 13.43 20.13
N ARG A 237 26.08 13.25 20.01
CA ARG A 237 26.69 12.53 18.90
C ARG A 237 26.35 11.04 18.92
N CYS A 238 26.34 10.43 20.10
CA CYS A 238 25.97 9.02 20.30
C CYS A 238 24.45 8.82 20.38
N GLY A 239 23.62 9.85 20.15
CA GLY A 239 22.17 9.70 20.20
C GLY A 239 21.60 9.36 21.59
N LEU A 240 22.36 9.52 22.68
CA LEU A 240 21.87 9.34 24.06
C LEU A 240 20.97 10.49 24.53
N MET A 241 21.08 11.65 23.88
CA MET A 241 20.17 12.79 23.99
C MET A 241 19.55 13.15 22.65
N GLY A 242 18.30 13.60 22.66
CA GLY A 242 17.66 14.20 21.48
C GLY A 242 18.19 15.62 21.24
N ARG A 243 18.31 16.02 19.97
CA ARG A 243 18.38 17.45 19.65
C ARG A 243 16.98 18.02 19.86
N ARG A 244 16.80 18.98 20.77
CA ARG A 244 15.55 19.75 20.85
C ARG A 244 15.26 20.35 19.47
N PRO A 245 14.08 20.15 18.88
CA PRO A 245 13.70 20.92 17.70
C PRO A 245 13.72 22.41 18.07
N ARG A 246 14.33 23.24 17.21
CA ARG A 246 14.23 24.70 17.37
C ARG A 246 12.77 25.05 17.12
N ARG A 247 12.02 25.36 18.18
CA ARG A 247 10.67 25.96 18.10
C ARG A 247 10.75 27.20 17.21
N SER A 248 10.12 27.17 16.04
CA SER A 248 9.67 28.40 15.38
C SER A 248 8.26 28.72 15.89
N GLY A 249 8.14 29.79 16.69
CA GLY A 249 6.94 30.60 16.95
C GLY A 249 5.59 29.95 17.30
N ALA A 250 5.13 30.20 18.55
CA ALA A 250 3.75 30.17 19.09
C ALA A 250 2.99 28.81 19.04
N ASP A 251 2.45 28.22 20.09
CA ASP A 251 1.89 28.69 21.38
C ASP A 251 2.25 27.68 22.51
N PRO A 252 2.17 28.05 23.81
CA PRO A 252 2.41 27.14 24.92
C PRO A 252 1.08 26.58 25.43
N MET A 253 0.93 25.24 25.43
CA MET A 253 0.15 24.41 26.36
C MET A 253 -0.30 23.13 25.64
N ASP A 254 0.61 22.15 25.60
CA ASP A 254 0.39 20.72 25.86
C ASP A 254 1.64 20.00 25.37
N ASP A 255 2.48 19.60 26.32
CA ASP A 255 3.40 18.46 26.23
C ASP A 255 4.12 18.42 27.58
N VAL A 256 3.43 17.80 28.53
CA VAL A 256 4.08 17.26 29.72
C VAL A 256 4.93 16.10 29.20
N ASP A 257 6.21 16.36 28.95
CA ASP A 257 7.22 15.31 28.82
C ASP A 257 7.32 14.61 30.20
N GLU A 258 6.50 13.58 30.43
CA GLU A 258 6.69 12.61 31.51
C GLU A 258 7.94 11.76 31.21
N ASP A 259 9.11 12.38 31.27
CA ASP A 259 10.37 11.72 31.61
C ASP A 259 10.67 12.06 33.10
N GLU A 260 9.70 11.78 33.98
CA GLU A 260 9.87 11.73 35.43
C GLU A 260 9.73 10.26 35.84
N LEU A 261 10.85 9.54 35.87
CA LEU A 261 10.98 8.36 36.72
C LEU A 261 11.72 8.83 37.97
N ASP A 262 10.95 8.88 39.06
CA ASP A 262 11.33 9.01 40.46
C ASP A 262 12.83 8.82 40.72
N GLY A 263 13.51 9.94 40.98
CA GLY A 263 14.67 9.96 41.86
C GLY A 263 14.16 9.86 43.31
N PRO A 264 14.85 9.12 44.19
CA PRO A 264 14.37 8.87 45.55
C PRO A 264 14.21 10.18 46.33
N ASP A 265 13.09 10.30 47.05
CA ASP A 265 12.85 11.33 48.06
C ASP A 265 14.11 11.54 48.91
N ASP A 266 14.59 12.78 48.89
CA ASP A 266 15.49 13.33 49.91
C ASP A 266 14.80 13.15 51.27
N VAL A 267 15.22 12.13 52.02
CA VAL A 267 14.92 12.06 53.46
C VAL A 267 15.86 13.05 54.12
N ASP A 268 15.27 14.13 54.63
CA ASP A 268 15.86 15.10 55.54
C ASP A 268 16.85 14.42 56.50
N THR A 269 18.14 14.67 56.30
CA THR A 269 19.12 14.50 57.37
C THR A 269 19.09 15.79 58.18
N GLU A 270 18.12 15.93 59.08
CA GLU A 270 18.20 16.94 60.12
C GLU A 270 19.42 16.63 61.00
N GLU A 271 20.31 17.61 60.98
CA GLU A 271 21.45 17.84 61.84
C GLU A 271 21.10 17.58 63.33
N SER A 272 21.75 16.61 63.96
CA SER A 272 21.98 16.66 65.41
C SER A 272 22.98 17.78 65.70
N PRO A 273 22.72 18.58 66.74
CA PRO A 273 23.74 18.61 67.80
C PRO A 273 23.18 18.74 69.23
N ALA A 274 23.85 18.01 70.14
CA ALA A 274 24.15 18.30 71.55
C ALA A 274 23.05 18.82 72.48
#